data_AF-A0A559LC79-F1
#
_entry.id   AF-A0A559LC79-F1
#
_cell.length_a   1.000
_cell.length_b   1.000
_cell.length_c   1.000
_cell.angle_alpha   90.00
_cell.angle_beta   90.00
_cell.angle_gamma   90.00
#
_symmetry.space_group_name_H-M   'P 1'
#
loop_
_entity.id
_entity.type
_entity.pdbx_description
1 polymer ?
#
loop_
_entity_poly.entity_id
_entity_poly.type
_entity_poly.pdbx_seq_one_letter_code
_entity_poly.pdbx_strand_id
1 'polypeptide(L)'
;MTTIRPAEKAGHWYEKDPAKLRLELQSYLTAVPESLEGVSLPIPEARVIIAPHAGYQFSGPCAAWAYKTLDLSHAKRVIVLGPSHTYYLEGCAATTFGRYATPFGDLEIDQEVVRELQDALEMETMPKRREIQEHSLEMHMPYLYLRCQESFDSPDKFPKIVPVLVGSNNGDEENVIGRALLPYLRDPENAFIISSDFCHWGPYFNYLPYSPTKSPSDLTHLRKDDPRPNGPPIHETIRVIDEAAMDAVESGVHADFLATLRQTHNSVCGRHPIGVMMAALEQLRKQPEYEDKGRFRILKYDRSNLVDIPNDSSVSYVAAYAVL
;
A
#
# COMPACT_ATOMS: atom_id res chain seq x y z
N MET A 1 -25.41 3.72 -18.33
CA MET A 1 -24.63 2.47 -18.41
C MET A 1 -23.45 2.62 -17.45
N THR A 2 -23.22 1.64 -16.59
CA THR A 2 -22.07 1.61 -15.68
C THR A 2 -20.77 1.56 -16.50
N THR A 3 -19.87 2.52 -16.32
CA THR A 3 -18.58 2.54 -17.05
C THR A 3 -17.54 1.69 -16.32
N ILE A 4 -16.71 0.97 -17.08
CA ILE A 4 -15.69 0.06 -16.55
C ILE A 4 -14.31 0.68 -16.80
N ARG A 5 -13.47 0.75 -15.75
CA ARG A 5 -12.06 1.12 -15.87
C ARG A 5 -11.30 -0.09 -16.44
N PRO A 6 -10.60 0.03 -17.59
CA PRO A 6 -9.82 -1.07 -18.15
C PRO A 6 -8.61 -1.44 -17.26
N ALA A 7 -8.15 -2.67 -17.40
CA ALA A 7 -6.92 -3.19 -16.77
C ALA A 7 -5.69 -2.89 -17.64
N GLU A 8 -5.26 -1.62 -17.73
CA GLU A 8 -4.15 -1.20 -18.62
C GLU A 8 -2.76 -1.69 -18.19
N LYS A 9 -2.60 -2.15 -16.95
CA LYS A 9 -1.33 -2.69 -16.45
C LYS A 9 -1.12 -4.16 -16.79
N ALA A 10 -2.19 -4.83 -17.23
CA ALA A 10 -2.13 -6.19 -17.74
C ALA A 10 -1.20 -6.30 -18.97
N GLY A 11 -0.30 -7.27 -18.95
CA GLY A 11 0.70 -7.52 -19.98
C GLY A 11 1.99 -6.71 -19.85
N HIS A 12 2.08 -5.80 -18.87
CA HIS A 12 3.27 -4.98 -18.64
C HIS A 12 3.75 -5.03 -17.18
N TRP A 13 2.85 -4.86 -16.22
CA TRP A 13 3.16 -4.90 -14.78
C TRP A 13 2.81 -6.25 -14.15
N TYR A 14 1.87 -6.96 -14.75
CA TYR A 14 1.47 -8.32 -14.41
C TYR A 14 0.98 -9.06 -15.65
N GLU A 15 0.91 -10.38 -15.60
CA GLU A 15 0.47 -11.21 -16.73
C GLU A 15 -1.00 -10.92 -17.13
N LYS A 16 -1.26 -10.79 -18.43
CA LYS A 16 -2.61 -10.53 -18.96
C LYS A 16 -3.43 -11.80 -19.12
N ASP A 17 -2.79 -12.95 -19.30
CA ASP A 17 -3.47 -14.23 -19.40
C ASP A 17 -3.97 -14.66 -18.01
N PRO A 18 -5.29 -14.85 -17.81
CA PRO A 18 -5.83 -15.14 -16.50
C PRO A 18 -5.40 -16.51 -15.94
N ALA A 19 -5.11 -17.51 -16.78
CA ALA A 19 -4.66 -18.80 -16.27
C ALA A 19 -3.23 -18.68 -15.73
N LYS A 20 -2.35 -18.01 -16.46
CA LYS A 20 -0.97 -17.79 -16.04
C LYS A 20 -0.87 -16.86 -14.82
N LEU A 21 -1.61 -15.75 -14.81
CA LEU A 21 -1.64 -14.83 -13.67
C LEU A 21 -2.13 -15.54 -12.40
N ARG A 22 -3.15 -16.39 -12.52
CA ARG A 22 -3.62 -17.20 -11.39
C ARG A 22 -2.53 -18.09 -10.82
N LEU A 23 -1.82 -18.83 -11.69
CA LEU A 23 -0.74 -19.71 -11.25
C LEU A 23 0.39 -18.94 -10.57
N GLU A 24 0.77 -17.77 -11.11
CA GLU A 24 1.78 -16.90 -10.53
C GLU A 24 1.37 -16.43 -9.13
N LEU A 25 0.20 -15.80 -8.98
CA LEU A 25 -0.27 -15.27 -7.70
C LEU A 25 -0.53 -16.37 -6.67
N GLN A 26 -1.09 -17.51 -7.08
CA GLN A 26 -1.28 -18.66 -6.19
C GLN A 26 0.06 -19.23 -5.71
N SER A 27 1.09 -19.26 -6.55
CA SER A 27 2.42 -19.71 -6.15
C SER A 27 3.01 -18.81 -5.05
N TYR A 28 2.82 -17.50 -5.15
CA TYR A 28 3.25 -16.55 -4.12
C TYR A 28 2.45 -16.71 -2.83
N LEU A 29 1.12 -16.86 -2.91
CA LEU A 29 0.26 -17.08 -1.75
C LEU A 29 0.57 -18.40 -1.02
N THR A 30 0.93 -19.45 -1.77
CA THR A 30 1.29 -20.77 -1.22
C THR A 30 2.66 -20.75 -0.55
N ALA A 31 3.55 -19.85 -0.96
CA ALA A 31 4.86 -19.68 -0.34
C ALA A 31 4.81 -18.99 1.04
N VAL A 32 3.69 -18.34 1.37
CA VAL A 32 3.45 -17.77 2.71
C VAL A 32 3.07 -18.90 3.67
N PRO A 33 3.64 -18.97 4.88
CA PRO A 33 3.27 -19.96 5.88
C PRO A 33 1.75 -19.96 6.19
N GLU A 34 1.16 -21.13 6.44
CA GLU A 34 -0.27 -21.23 6.77
C GLU A 34 -0.64 -20.67 8.16
N SER A 35 0.37 -20.34 8.99
CA SER A 35 0.19 -19.67 10.27
C SER A 35 1.36 -18.74 10.58
N LEU A 36 1.09 -17.68 11.32
CA LEU A 36 2.08 -16.75 11.87
C LEU A 36 1.95 -16.75 13.39
N GLU A 37 3.05 -16.96 14.10
CA GLU A 37 3.08 -16.99 15.58
C GLU A 37 2.02 -17.92 16.21
N GLY A 38 1.70 -19.02 15.53
CA GLY A 38 0.70 -19.99 16.00
C GLY A 38 -0.76 -19.64 15.66
N VAL A 39 -1.02 -18.52 14.99
CA VAL A 39 -2.34 -18.13 14.49
C VAL A 39 -2.47 -18.51 13.01
N SER A 40 -3.50 -19.27 12.66
CA SER A 40 -3.79 -19.65 11.27
C SER A 40 -4.12 -18.42 10.41
N LEU A 41 -3.74 -18.44 9.13
CA LEU A 41 -4.09 -17.40 8.18
C LEU A 41 -5.47 -17.65 7.53
N PRO A 42 -6.27 -16.59 7.25
CA PRO A 42 -6.01 -15.18 7.53
C PRO A 42 -6.04 -14.87 9.04
N ILE A 43 -5.35 -13.80 9.45
CA ILE A 43 -5.33 -13.40 10.87
C ILE A 43 -6.71 -12.84 11.21
N PRO A 44 -7.42 -13.37 12.23
CA PRO A 44 -8.75 -12.89 12.58
C PRO A 44 -8.77 -11.38 12.81
N GLU A 45 -9.77 -10.70 12.23
CA GLU A 45 -9.94 -9.24 12.33
C GLU A 45 -8.79 -8.40 11.76
N ALA A 46 -7.84 -8.99 11.02
CA ALA A 46 -6.83 -8.25 10.25
C ALA A 46 -7.49 -7.59 9.03
N ARG A 47 -8.10 -6.43 9.27
CA ARG A 47 -8.91 -5.70 8.29
C ARG A 47 -8.15 -4.59 7.56
N VAL A 48 -6.92 -4.28 7.95
CA VAL A 48 -6.09 -3.26 7.28
C VAL A 48 -4.77 -3.87 6.87
N ILE A 49 -4.36 -3.69 5.61
CA ILE A 49 -3.04 -4.10 5.14
C ILE A 49 -2.28 -2.98 4.45
N ILE A 50 -0.96 -3.01 4.54
CA ILE A 50 -0.05 -2.28 3.64
C ILE A 50 0.53 -3.31 2.68
N ALA A 51 0.46 -3.03 1.38
CA ALA A 51 1.02 -3.89 0.35
C ALA A 51 1.69 -3.06 -0.77
N PRO A 52 2.76 -3.59 -1.39
CA PRO A 52 3.46 -2.91 -2.48
C PRO A 52 2.65 -2.89 -3.78
N HIS A 53 3.02 -1.97 -4.69
CA HIS A 53 2.37 -1.79 -5.99
C HIS A 53 3.36 -1.72 -7.18
N ALA A 54 4.62 -2.14 -7.01
CA ALA A 54 5.47 -2.44 -8.15
C ALA A 54 4.94 -3.63 -8.98
N GLY A 55 5.56 -3.91 -10.14
CA GLY A 55 5.23 -5.06 -10.97
C GLY A 55 5.34 -6.40 -10.23
N TYR A 56 4.43 -7.34 -10.49
CA TYR A 56 4.27 -8.58 -9.71
C TYR A 56 5.50 -9.47 -9.71
N GLN A 57 6.29 -9.47 -10.77
CA GLN A 57 7.56 -10.19 -10.81
C GLN A 57 8.52 -9.74 -9.69
N PHE A 58 8.41 -8.49 -9.23
CA PHE A 58 9.27 -7.95 -8.17
C PHE A 58 8.59 -7.97 -6.80
N SER A 59 7.41 -7.36 -6.68
CA SER A 59 6.76 -7.12 -5.40
C SER A 59 5.64 -8.10 -5.07
N GLY A 60 5.19 -8.92 -6.03
CA GLY A 60 4.13 -9.91 -5.85
C GLY A 60 4.39 -10.87 -4.68
N PRO A 61 5.59 -11.49 -4.58
CA PRO A 61 5.93 -12.32 -3.43
C PRO A 61 5.78 -11.62 -2.07
N CYS A 62 6.15 -10.33 -1.98
CA CYS A 62 5.99 -9.55 -0.76
C CYS A 62 4.50 -9.24 -0.50
N ALA A 63 3.76 -8.79 -1.51
CA ALA A 63 2.33 -8.52 -1.43
C ALA A 63 1.52 -9.74 -0.95
N ALA A 64 1.93 -10.96 -1.32
CA ALA A 64 1.29 -12.19 -0.88
C ALA A 64 1.18 -12.29 0.65
N TRP A 65 2.18 -11.81 1.41
CA TRP A 65 2.14 -11.82 2.89
C TRP A 65 0.99 -10.97 3.42
N ALA A 66 0.80 -9.76 2.87
CA ALA A 66 -0.31 -8.90 3.23
C ALA A 66 -1.67 -9.54 2.85
N TYR A 67 -1.80 -10.06 1.64
CA TYR A 67 -3.08 -10.66 1.20
C TYR A 67 -3.44 -11.97 1.90
N LYS A 68 -2.46 -12.79 2.31
CA LYS A 68 -2.72 -14.01 3.11
C LYS A 68 -3.14 -13.68 4.54
N THR A 69 -2.71 -12.54 5.10
CA THR A 69 -3.13 -12.12 6.45
C THR A 69 -4.48 -11.42 6.46
N LEU A 70 -4.86 -10.72 5.39
CA LEU A 70 -6.13 -10.01 5.24
C LEU A 70 -7.34 -10.95 5.44
N ASP A 71 -8.15 -10.63 6.45
CA ASP A 71 -9.41 -11.30 6.75
C ASP A 71 -10.57 -10.62 6.01
N LEU A 72 -11.19 -11.35 5.10
CA LEU A 72 -12.34 -10.91 4.30
C LEU A 72 -13.65 -11.60 4.70
N SER A 73 -13.65 -12.45 5.75
CA SER A 73 -14.79 -13.31 6.10
C SER A 73 -16.11 -12.55 6.30
N HIS A 74 -16.03 -11.30 6.76
CA HIS A 74 -17.18 -10.41 6.97
C HIS A 74 -17.21 -9.20 6.03
N ALA A 75 -16.24 -9.09 5.12
CA ALA A 75 -16.10 -7.90 4.29
C ALA A 75 -17.24 -7.77 3.28
N LYS A 76 -17.97 -6.65 3.35
CA LYS A 76 -18.86 -6.17 2.28
C LYS A 76 -18.22 -5.05 1.47
N ARG A 77 -17.15 -4.45 1.99
CA ARG A 77 -16.45 -3.35 1.32
C ARG A 77 -14.94 -3.41 1.55
N VAL A 78 -14.19 -3.03 0.51
CA VAL A 78 -12.73 -2.88 0.57
C VAL A 78 -12.36 -1.49 0.09
N ILE A 79 -11.87 -0.64 0.99
CA ILE A 79 -11.39 0.71 0.67
C ILE A 79 -9.90 0.61 0.29
N VAL A 80 -9.55 1.08 -0.90
CA VAL A 80 -8.18 1.00 -1.41
C VAL A 80 -7.62 2.42 -1.53
N LEU A 81 -6.61 2.73 -0.70
CA LEU A 81 -5.93 4.02 -0.70
C LEU A 81 -4.62 3.89 -1.49
N GLY A 82 -4.48 4.65 -2.57
CA GLY A 82 -3.26 4.65 -3.40
C GLY A 82 -2.71 6.03 -3.66
N PRO A 83 -1.38 6.21 -3.74
CA PRO A 83 -0.79 7.50 -4.11
C PRO A 83 -1.06 7.85 -5.58
N SER A 84 -1.08 9.14 -5.90
CA SER A 84 -1.11 9.63 -7.30
C SER A 84 0.31 9.75 -7.88
N HIS A 85 0.58 9.09 -9.00
CA HIS A 85 1.82 9.19 -9.78
C HIS A 85 1.61 9.89 -11.13
N THR A 86 0.36 9.94 -11.61
CA THR A 86 0.07 10.34 -13.00
C THR A 86 -0.27 11.81 -13.17
N TYR A 87 -0.60 12.51 -12.08
CA TYR A 87 -0.87 13.94 -12.04
C TYR A 87 -0.69 14.46 -10.62
N TYR A 88 -0.41 15.77 -10.50
CA TYR A 88 -0.40 16.44 -9.21
C TYR A 88 -1.82 16.49 -8.64
N LEU A 89 -1.95 16.09 -7.38
CA LEU A 89 -3.19 16.03 -6.63
C LEU A 89 -2.90 16.55 -5.22
N GLU A 90 -3.70 17.49 -4.74
CA GLU A 90 -3.80 17.85 -3.32
C GLU A 90 -5.04 17.15 -2.73
N GLY A 91 -5.01 16.78 -1.44
CA GLY A 91 -6.14 16.08 -0.84
C GLY A 91 -6.33 14.67 -1.39
N CYS A 92 -7.57 14.34 -1.77
CA CYS A 92 -7.96 13.03 -2.30
C CYS A 92 -8.83 13.19 -3.56
N ALA A 93 -8.83 12.16 -4.42
CA ALA A 93 -9.68 12.11 -5.61
C ALA A 93 -10.51 10.83 -5.69
N ALA A 94 -11.73 10.94 -6.23
CA ALA A 94 -12.73 9.88 -6.35
C ALA A 94 -12.83 9.37 -7.80
N THR A 95 -13.01 8.06 -7.96
CA THR A 95 -13.27 7.45 -9.26
C THR A 95 -14.65 7.83 -9.80
N THR A 96 -14.78 7.90 -11.13
CA THR A 96 -16.09 8.04 -11.81
C THR A 96 -16.52 6.76 -12.54
N PHE A 97 -15.72 5.70 -12.46
CA PHE A 97 -16.10 4.39 -12.97
C PHE A 97 -17.03 3.70 -11.98
N GLY A 98 -17.84 2.75 -12.47
CA GLY A 98 -18.66 1.89 -11.61
C GLY A 98 -18.08 0.50 -11.41
N ARG A 99 -17.06 0.12 -12.18
CA ARG A 99 -16.31 -1.13 -12.04
C ARG A 99 -14.84 -0.95 -12.41
N TYR A 100 -13.97 -1.75 -11.82
CA TYR A 100 -12.59 -1.94 -12.27
C TYR A 100 -12.43 -3.34 -12.88
N ALA A 101 -11.96 -3.42 -14.11
CA ALA A 101 -11.67 -4.70 -14.74
C ALA A 101 -10.38 -5.31 -14.17
N THR A 102 -10.33 -6.63 -14.10
CA THR A 102 -9.11 -7.43 -13.90
C THR A 102 -9.08 -8.55 -14.95
N PRO A 103 -7.95 -9.24 -15.16
CA PRO A 103 -7.92 -10.41 -16.03
C PRO A 103 -8.89 -11.53 -15.61
N PHE A 104 -9.28 -11.59 -14.33
CA PHE A 104 -10.17 -12.62 -13.79
C PHE A 104 -11.67 -12.27 -13.88
N GLY A 105 -11.99 -10.97 -13.99
CA GLY A 105 -13.34 -10.42 -13.91
C GLY A 105 -13.35 -9.01 -13.33
N ASP A 106 -14.54 -8.40 -13.27
CA ASP A 106 -14.70 -7.03 -12.77
C ASP A 106 -14.94 -6.99 -11.26
N LEU A 107 -14.42 -5.97 -10.59
CA LEU A 107 -14.77 -5.58 -9.22
C LEU A 107 -15.75 -4.41 -9.26
N GLU A 108 -16.86 -4.51 -8.52
CA GLU A 108 -17.88 -3.46 -8.45
C GLU A 108 -17.46 -2.35 -7.48
N ILE A 109 -17.65 -1.08 -7.90
CA ILE A 109 -17.37 0.07 -7.04
C ILE A 109 -18.59 0.41 -6.19
N ASP A 110 -18.38 0.65 -4.90
CA ASP A 110 -19.40 1.20 -4.02
C ASP A 110 -19.60 2.70 -4.27
N GLN A 111 -20.49 3.03 -5.20
CA GLN A 111 -20.80 4.41 -5.59
C GLN A 111 -21.44 5.24 -4.47
N GLU A 112 -22.04 4.60 -3.47
CA GLU A 112 -22.62 5.30 -2.33
C GLU A 112 -21.51 5.82 -1.43
N VAL A 113 -20.61 4.93 -1.00
CA VAL A 113 -19.48 5.33 -0.15
C VAL A 113 -18.48 6.22 -0.87
N VAL A 114 -18.26 6.04 -2.17
CA VAL A 114 -17.45 6.99 -2.96
C VAL A 114 -18.03 8.40 -2.88
N ARG A 115 -19.36 8.56 -2.96
CA ARG A 115 -20.01 9.88 -2.86
C ARG A 115 -19.96 10.44 -1.43
N GLU A 116 -20.18 9.59 -0.43
CA GLU A 116 -20.07 10.01 0.98
C GLU A 116 -18.67 10.55 1.31
N LEU A 117 -17.62 9.82 0.90
CA LEU A 117 -16.24 10.27 1.08
C LEU A 117 -15.92 11.51 0.24
N GLN A 118 -16.42 11.56 -0.99
CA GLN A 118 -16.25 12.71 -1.87
C GLN A 118 -16.83 13.98 -1.25
N ASP A 119 -18.05 13.91 -0.70
CA ASP A 119 -18.70 15.04 -0.05
C ASP A 119 -18.00 15.41 1.28
N ALA A 120 -17.59 14.41 2.07
CA ALA A 120 -16.94 14.64 3.37
C ALA A 120 -15.53 15.25 3.27
N LEU A 121 -14.81 14.99 2.17
CA LEU A 121 -13.43 15.40 1.96
C LEU A 121 -13.26 16.39 0.81
N GLU A 122 -14.36 16.88 0.22
CA GLU A 122 -14.36 17.75 -0.95
C GLU A 122 -13.51 17.20 -2.10
N MET A 123 -13.56 15.87 -2.33
CA MET A 123 -12.68 15.19 -3.27
C MET A 123 -12.97 15.61 -4.71
N GLU A 124 -11.92 15.93 -5.45
CA GLU A 124 -12.07 16.08 -6.90
C GLU A 124 -12.32 14.73 -7.57
N THR A 125 -12.90 14.73 -8.77
CA THR A 125 -13.02 13.51 -9.57
C THR A 125 -11.72 13.24 -10.30
N MET A 126 -11.24 12.00 -10.26
CA MET A 126 -10.06 11.59 -11.02
C MET A 126 -10.30 11.81 -12.53
N PRO A 127 -9.39 12.49 -13.25
CA PRO A 127 -9.48 12.57 -14.69
C PRO A 127 -9.35 11.16 -15.29
N LYS A 128 -10.37 10.66 -16.01
CA LYS A 128 -10.43 9.27 -16.50
C LYS A 128 -9.13 8.77 -17.15
N ARG A 129 -8.50 9.59 -18.01
CA ARG A 129 -7.23 9.23 -18.65
C ARG A 129 -6.09 9.03 -17.63
N ARG A 130 -6.03 9.87 -16.60
CA ARG A 130 -5.02 9.78 -15.54
C ARG A 130 -5.29 8.58 -14.64
N GLU A 131 -6.54 8.36 -14.26
CA GLU A 131 -6.97 7.19 -13.48
C GLU A 131 -6.63 5.86 -14.18
N ILE A 132 -6.88 5.78 -15.48
CA ILE A 132 -6.50 4.63 -16.33
C ILE A 132 -4.98 4.44 -16.38
N GLN A 133 -4.22 5.53 -16.42
CA GLN A 133 -2.76 5.50 -16.40
C GLN A 133 -2.20 5.20 -15.00
N GLU A 134 -2.95 5.44 -13.93
CA GLU A 134 -2.51 5.20 -12.57
C GLU A 134 -2.42 3.70 -12.29
N HIS A 135 -1.40 3.29 -11.55
CA HIS A 135 -1.13 1.88 -11.27
C HIS A 135 -1.30 1.55 -9.79
N SER A 136 -1.10 2.50 -8.88
CA SER A 136 -1.14 2.24 -7.44
C SER A 136 -2.41 1.51 -6.99
N LEU A 137 -3.58 1.90 -7.51
CA LEU A 137 -4.84 1.22 -7.23
C LEU A 137 -4.97 -0.11 -7.99
N GLU A 138 -4.62 -0.14 -9.28
CA GLU A 138 -4.83 -1.30 -10.15
C GLU A 138 -4.04 -2.54 -9.70
N MET A 139 -2.81 -2.33 -9.20
CA MET A 139 -1.93 -3.42 -8.77
C MET A 139 -2.49 -4.22 -7.58
N HIS A 140 -3.50 -3.72 -6.87
CA HIS A 140 -4.19 -4.44 -5.82
C HIS A 140 -5.38 -5.28 -6.30
N MET A 141 -5.89 -5.01 -7.51
CA MET A 141 -7.16 -5.56 -7.97
C MET A 141 -7.09 -7.06 -8.30
N PRO A 142 -6.06 -7.58 -9.01
CA PRO A 142 -5.95 -9.02 -9.26
C PRO A 142 -5.77 -9.83 -7.98
N TYR A 143 -4.93 -9.38 -7.05
CA TYR A 143 -4.75 -10.03 -5.74
C TYR A 143 -6.05 -10.05 -4.94
N LEU A 144 -6.73 -8.91 -4.84
CA LEU A 144 -8.01 -8.82 -4.14
C LEU A 144 -9.05 -9.74 -4.77
N TYR A 145 -9.18 -9.74 -6.10
CA TYR A 145 -10.12 -10.62 -6.80
C TYR A 145 -9.86 -12.09 -6.48
N LEU A 146 -8.59 -12.52 -6.48
CA LEU A 146 -8.22 -13.89 -6.16
C LEU A 146 -8.58 -14.25 -4.70
N ARG A 147 -8.29 -13.36 -3.75
CA ARG A 147 -8.67 -13.56 -2.34
C ARG A 147 -10.18 -13.58 -2.13
N CYS A 148 -10.93 -12.79 -2.89
CA CYS A 148 -12.39 -12.86 -2.91
C CYS A 148 -12.88 -14.22 -3.44
N GLN A 149 -12.29 -14.75 -4.51
CA GLN A 149 -12.64 -16.09 -5.00
C GLN A 149 -12.39 -17.21 -3.98
N GLU A 150 -11.40 -17.04 -3.10
CA GLU A 150 -11.09 -17.99 -2.03
C GLU A 150 -12.03 -17.84 -0.82
N SER A 151 -12.65 -16.67 -0.64
CA SER A 151 -13.43 -16.33 0.55
C SER A 151 -14.95 -16.32 0.32
N PHE A 152 -15.40 -16.19 -0.93
CA PHE A 152 -16.81 -16.04 -1.29
C PHE A 152 -17.22 -17.01 -2.41
N ASP A 153 -18.45 -17.53 -2.33
CA ASP A 153 -18.95 -18.55 -3.26
C ASP A 153 -19.04 -18.08 -4.72
N SER A 154 -19.27 -16.78 -4.95
CA SER A 154 -19.56 -16.23 -6.26
C SER A 154 -19.25 -14.73 -6.36
N PRO A 155 -18.91 -14.21 -7.56
CA PRO A 155 -18.52 -12.80 -7.75
C PRO A 155 -19.58 -11.76 -7.33
N ASP A 156 -20.87 -12.09 -7.36
CA ASP A 156 -21.96 -11.21 -6.91
C ASP A 156 -21.97 -10.99 -5.39
N LYS A 157 -21.30 -11.85 -4.63
CA LYS A 157 -21.10 -11.73 -3.18
C LYS A 157 -19.79 -11.05 -2.79
N PHE A 158 -18.95 -10.69 -3.76
CA PHE A 158 -17.68 -10.03 -3.46
C PHE A 158 -17.92 -8.69 -2.78
N PRO A 159 -17.04 -8.26 -1.86
CA PRO A 159 -17.09 -6.92 -1.33
C PRO A 159 -16.93 -5.91 -2.45
N LYS A 160 -17.69 -4.82 -2.38
CA LYS A 160 -17.52 -3.70 -3.30
C LYS A 160 -16.23 -2.95 -2.96
N ILE A 161 -15.55 -2.42 -3.96
CA ILE A 161 -14.33 -1.63 -3.75
C ILE A 161 -14.64 -0.13 -3.67
N VAL A 162 -13.84 0.59 -2.90
CA VAL A 162 -13.83 2.06 -2.88
C VAL A 162 -12.40 2.53 -3.16
N PRO A 163 -12.07 2.77 -4.44
CA PRO A 163 -10.76 3.28 -4.82
C PRO A 163 -10.65 4.78 -4.53
N VAL A 164 -9.64 5.17 -3.76
CA VAL A 164 -9.35 6.56 -3.40
C VAL A 164 -7.89 6.86 -3.75
N LEU A 165 -7.67 7.87 -4.60
CA LEU A 165 -6.32 8.41 -4.78
C LEU A 165 -6.04 9.44 -3.70
N VAL A 166 -4.90 9.30 -3.05
CA VAL A 166 -4.40 10.21 -2.03
C VAL A 166 -3.23 10.99 -2.63
N GLY A 167 -3.38 12.30 -2.64
CA GLY A 167 -2.41 13.24 -3.19
C GLY A 167 -1.31 13.62 -2.20
N SER A 168 -0.65 14.74 -2.50
CA SER A 168 0.27 15.42 -1.60
C SER A 168 -0.53 16.05 -0.46
N ASN A 169 -0.28 15.60 0.77
CA ASN A 169 -0.93 16.10 1.97
C ASN A 169 0.10 16.48 3.04
N ASN A 170 -0.28 17.33 3.99
CA ASN A 170 0.46 17.57 5.23
C ASN A 170 -0.16 16.80 6.41
N GLY A 171 0.48 16.86 7.58
CA GLY A 171 0.02 16.10 8.76
C GLY A 171 -1.39 16.48 9.25
N ASP A 172 -1.79 17.74 9.13
CA ASP A 172 -3.13 18.17 9.54
C ASP A 172 -4.19 17.67 8.54
N GLU A 173 -3.89 17.73 7.24
CA GLU A 173 -4.74 17.19 6.18
C GLU A 173 -4.91 15.67 6.30
N GLU A 174 -3.82 14.94 6.59
CA GLU A 174 -3.88 13.49 6.85
C GLU A 174 -4.75 13.17 8.07
N ASN A 175 -4.74 14.01 9.10
CA ASN A 175 -5.63 13.87 10.27
C ASN A 175 -7.11 14.12 9.92
N VAL A 176 -7.39 15.08 9.05
CA VAL A 176 -8.76 15.35 8.54
C VAL A 176 -9.26 14.17 7.74
N ILE A 177 -8.47 13.67 6.79
CA ILE A 177 -8.83 12.51 5.96
C ILE A 177 -9.00 11.27 6.85
N GLY A 178 -8.07 11.01 7.76
CA GLY A 178 -8.15 9.89 8.68
C GLY A 178 -9.39 9.92 9.57
N ARG A 179 -9.86 11.12 9.96
CA ARG A 179 -11.11 11.28 10.72
C ARG A 179 -12.33 10.88 9.91
N ALA A 180 -12.38 11.21 8.61
CA ALA A 180 -13.48 10.81 7.74
C ALA A 180 -13.55 9.29 7.53
N LEU A 181 -12.44 8.57 7.71
CA LEU A 181 -12.39 7.10 7.62
C LEU A 181 -12.87 6.39 8.88
N LEU A 182 -13.01 7.08 10.03
CA LEU A 182 -13.37 6.44 11.31
C LEU A 182 -14.69 5.66 11.29
N PRO A 183 -15.78 6.14 10.67
CA PRO A 183 -17.02 5.36 10.58
C PRO A 183 -16.81 4.03 9.87
N TYR A 184 -16.02 4.01 8.80
CA TYR A 184 -15.73 2.80 8.04
C TYR A 184 -14.75 1.87 8.77
N LEU A 185 -13.77 2.40 9.51
CA LEU A 185 -12.87 1.59 10.35
C LEU A 185 -13.61 0.87 11.48
N ARG A 186 -14.60 1.54 12.08
CA ARG A 186 -15.42 0.96 13.17
C ARG A 186 -16.34 -0.16 12.70
N ASP A 187 -16.83 -0.07 11.47
CA ASP A 187 -17.72 -1.08 10.91
C ASP A 187 -16.92 -2.34 10.51
N PRO A 188 -17.19 -3.51 11.12
CA PRO A 188 -16.46 -4.76 10.89
C PRO A 188 -16.63 -5.30 9.46
N GLU A 189 -17.58 -4.77 8.68
CA GLU A 189 -17.81 -5.18 7.29
C GLU A 189 -16.89 -4.46 6.29
N ASN A 190 -16.01 -3.57 6.76
CA ASN A 190 -15.02 -2.90 5.92
C ASN A 190 -13.60 -3.42 6.16
N ALA A 191 -12.87 -3.60 5.06
CA ALA A 191 -11.44 -3.81 5.03
C ALA A 191 -10.72 -2.72 4.23
N PHE A 192 -9.42 -2.58 4.41
CA PHE A 192 -8.60 -1.50 3.86
C PHE A 192 -7.30 -2.04 3.28
N ILE A 193 -6.96 -1.53 2.10
CA ILE A 193 -5.69 -1.80 1.41
C ILE A 193 -4.97 -0.47 1.23
N ILE A 194 -3.80 -0.35 1.84
CA ILE A 194 -2.92 0.81 1.76
C ILE A 194 -1.79 0.48 0.79
N SER A 195 -1.80 1.16 -0.34
CA SER A 195 -0.86 0.91 -1.43
C SER A 195 0.43 1.68 -1.22
N SER A 196 1.55 0.99 -1.01
CA SER A 196 2.86 1.65 -0.90
C SER A 196 4.03 0.71 -1.18
N ASP A 197 4.91 1.13 -2.09
CA ASP A 197 6.31 0.76 -2.05
C ASP A 197 7.08 1.65 -1.04
N PHE A 198 8.28 1.23 -0.65
CA PHE A 198 9.13 1.93 0.33
C PHE A 198 10.27 2.66 -0.40
N CYS A 199 11.51 2.67 0.09
CA CYS A 199 12.60 3.43 -0.53
C CYS A 199 12.77 3.14 -2.03
N HIS A 200 12.61 4.17 -2.85
CA HIS A 200 13.08 4.23 -4.24
C HIS A 200 14.47 4.87 -4.25
N TRP A 201 15.52 4.04 -4.25
CA TRP A 201 16.91 4.49 -4.18
C TRP A 201 17.56 4.48 -5.57
N GLY A 202 18.28 5.54 -5.89
CA GLY A 202 19.19 5.61 -7.02
C GLY A 202 19.03 6.85 -7.90
N PRO A 203 19.89 6.98 -8.93
CA PRO A 203 19.90 8.12 -9.85
C PRO A 203 18.55 8.38 -10.53
N TYR A 204 17.81 7.33 -10.90
CA TYR A 204 16.50 7.47 -11.56
C TYR A 204 15.45 8.14 -10.68
N PHE A 205 15.60 8.03 -9.36
CA PHE A 205 14.68 8.59 -8.38
C PHE A 205 15.19 9.89 -7.76
N ASN A 206 16.39 10.34 -8.16
CA ASN A 206 17.08 11.48 -7.57
C ASN A 206 17.19 11.38 -6.03
N TYR A 207 17.41 10.16 -5.54
CA TYR A 207 17.49 9.86 -4.11
C TYR A 207 18.64 8.88 -3.85
N LEU A 208 19.78 9.40 -3.41
CA LEU A 208 21.01 8.63 -3.21
C LEU A 208 21.63 8.86 -1.82
N PRO A 209 20.85 8.72 -0.72
CA PRO A 209 21.42 8.82 0.61
C PRO A 209 22.42 7.68 0.85
N TYR A 210 23.45 7.96 1.66
CA TYR A 210 24.43 6.99 2.12
C TYR A 210 24.83 7.26 3.57
N SER A 211 24.86 6.21 4.39
CA SER A 211 25.35 6.27 5.77
C SER A 211 26.65 5.47 5.90
N PRO A 212 27.76 6.09 6.36
CA PRO A 212 28.98 5.37 6.66
C PRO A 212 28.88 4.50 7.92
N THR A 213 27.90 4.77 8.81
CA THR A 213 27.73 4.05 10.09
C THR A 213 26.51 3.13 10.15
N LYS A 214 25.75 3.00 9.05
CA LYS A 214 24.45 2.31 9.02
C LYS A 214 23.44 2.94 9.99
N SER A 215 23.35 4.25 9.99
CA SER A 215 22.38 5.01 10.76
C SER A 215 21.52 5.89 9.85
N PRO A 216 20.20 6.00 10.11
CA PRO A 216 19.36 7.01 9.44
C PRO A 216 19.67 8.44 9.92
N SER A 217 20.59 8.63 10.88
CA SER A 217 20.88 9.94 11.48
C SER A 217 22.12 10.64 10.92
N ASP A 218 22.95 9.95 10.13
CA ASP A 218 24.20 10.47 9.57
C ASP A 218 24.23 10.39 8.03
N LEU A 219 23.07 10.59 7.41
CA LEU A 219 22.93 10.49 5.95
C LEU A 219 23.73 11.57 5.22
N THR A 220 24.60 11.09 4.34
CA THR A 220 25.28 11.86 3.30
C THR A 220 24.60 11.62 1.95
N HIS A 221 24.98 12.35 0.90
CA HIS A 221 24.41 12.18 -0.43
C HIS A 221 25.50 11.79 -1.43
N LEU A 222 25.29 10.66 -2.10
CA LEU A 222 26.13 10.22 -3.22
C LEU A 222 25.67 10.88 -4.52
N ARG A 223 26.58 10.88 -5.50
CA ARG A 223 26.30 11.21 -6.90
C ARG A 223 26.42 9.94 -7.73
N LYS A 224 25.71 9.92 -8.86
CA LYS A 224 25.69 8.79 -9.81
C LYS A 224 27.10 8.30 -10.21
N ASP A 225 28.02 9.25 -10.40
CA ASP A 225 29.38 8.99 -10.89
C ASP A 225 30.43 8.85 -9.75
N ASP A 226 29.99 8.87 -8.48
CA ASP A 226 30.91 8.63 -7.36
C ASP A 226 31.45 7.19 -7.40
N PRO A 227 32.69 6.94 -6.92
CA PRO A 227 33.16 5.59 -6.74
C PRO A 227 32.32 4.85 -5.69
N ARG A 228 32.38 3.52 -5.71
CA ARG A 228 31.82 2.68 -4.64
C ARG A 228 32.33 3.18 -3.27
N PRO A 229 31.44 3.44 -2.29
CA PRO A 229 31.87 3.83 -0.96
C PRO A 229 32.76 2.76 -0.29
N ASN A 230 33.78 3.20 0.44
CA ASN A 230 34.69 2.30 1.17
C ASN A 230 34.08 1.73 2.48
N GLY A 231 32.88 2.17 2.86
CA GLY A 231 32.18 1.74 4.07
C GLY A 231 31.22 0.56 3.81
N PRO A 232 30.14 0.44 4.61
CA PRO A 232 29.09 -0.53 4.35
C PRO A 232 28.54 -0.45 2.91
N PRO A 233 28.06 -1.58 2.35
CA PRO A 233 27.33 -1.56 1.08
C PRO A 233 26.14 -0.60 1.12
N ILE A 234 25.84 0.05 0.00
CA ILE A 234 24.78 1.06 -0.09
C ILE A 234 23.42 0.49 0.34
N HIS A 235 23.12 -0.77 -0.02
CA HIS A 235 21.87 -1.42 0.38
C HIS A 235 21.67 -1.52 1.90
N GLU A 236 22.73 -1.45 2.71
CA GLU A 236 22.60 -1.36 4.17
C GLU A 236 22.08 0.02 4.61
N THR A 237 22.42 1.09 3.88
CA THR A 237 21.80 2.41 4.12
C THR A 237 20.30 2.37 3.79
N ILE A 238 19.95 1.79 2.63
CA ILE A 238 18.54 1.63 2.22
C ILE A 238 17.77 0.88 3.30
N ARG A 239 18.34 -0.22 3.80
CA ARG A 239 17.77 -1.02 4.87
C ARG A 239 17.48 -0.20 6.14
N VAL A 240 18.45 0.55 6.67
CA VAL A 240 18.23 1.28 7.92
C VAL A 240 17.28 2.47 7.78
N ILE A 241 17.17 3.04 6.57
CA ILE A 241 16.18 4.07 6.25
C ILE A 241 14.76 3.46 6.23
N ASP A 242 14.60 2.29 5.59
CA ASP A 242 13.32 1.60 5.56
C ASP A 242 12.94 1.00 6.91
N GLU A 243 13.90 0.44 7.67
CA GLU A 243 13.69 -0.02 9.05
C GLU A 243 13.21 1.13 9.93
N ALA A 244 13.81 2.32 9.84
CA ALA A 244 13.32 3.49 10.59
C ALA A 244 11.88 3.87 10.22
N ALA A 245 11.51 3.79 8.94
CA ALA A 245 10.14 4.04 8.49
C ALA A 245 9.17 2.96 8.97
N MET A 246 9.58 1.69 8.93
CA MET A 246 8.81 0.55 9.44
C MET A 246 8.60 0.64 10.95
N ASP A 247 9.65 0.92 11.72
CA ASP A 247 9.58 1.11 13.18
C ASP A 247 8.61 2.24 13.54
N ALA A 248 8.64 3.34 12.76
CA ALA A 248 7.70 4.43 12.96
C ALA A 248 6.25 4.04 12.61
N VAL A 249 6.04 3.19 11.59
CA VAL A 249 4.72 2.61 11.28
C VAL A 249 4.21 1.71 12.42
N GLU A 250 5.07 0.83 12.96
CA GLU A 250 4.72 -0.06 14.08
C GLU A 250 4.49 0.70 15.41
N SER A 251 5.14 1.86 15.58
CA SER A 251 4.92 2.74 16.73
C SER A 251 3.45 3.20 16.85
N GLY A 252 2.70 3.17 15.74
CA GLY A 252 1.32 3.63 15.66
C GLY A 252 1.13 5.14 15.90
N VAL A 253 2.20 5.90 16.09
CA VAL A 253 2.16 7.35 16.32
C VAL A 253 2.36 8.06 14.98
N HIS A 254 1.34 8.76 14.50
CA HIS A 254 1.37 9.40 13.18
C HIS A 254 2.51 10.43 13.08
N ALA A 255 2.71 11.21 14.15
CA ALA A 255 3.75 12.23 14.22
C ALA A 255 5.18 11.66 14.11
N ASP A 256 5.41 10.45 14.63
CA ASP A 256 6.73 9.78 14.57
C ASP A 256 7.04 9.35 13.14
N PHE A 257 6.06 8.82 12.40
CA PHE A 257 6.22 8.51 10.98
C PHE A 257 6.56 9.75 10.15
N LEU A 258 5.85 10.86 10.38
CA LEU A 258 6.16 12.12 9.71
C LEU A 258 7.54 12.68 10.10
N ALA A 259 7.97 12.52 11.35
CA ALA A 259 9.29 12.92 11.80
C ALA A 259 10.40 12.10 11.12
N THR A 260 10.24 10.79 11.05
CA THR A 260 11.16 9.89 10.35
C THR A 260 11.30 10.23 8.87
N LEU A 261 10.18 10.50 8.17
CA LEU A 261 10.22 10.91 6.76
C LEU A 261 10.92 12.26 6.58
N ARG A 262 10.72 13.22 7.48
CA ARG A 262 11.43 14.51 7.44
C ARG A 262 12.92 14.36 7.70
N GLN A 263 13.31 13.46 8.60
CA GLN A 263 14.71 13.22 8.93
C GLN A 263 15.45 12.52 7.79
N THR A 264 14.83 11.49 7.20
CA THR A 264 15.49 10.63 6.22
C THR A 264 15.30 11.12 4.79
N HIS A 265 14.22 11.87 4.53
CA HIS A 265 13.71 12.14 3.18
C HIS A 265 13.35 10.87 2.40
N ASN A 266 13.02 9.77 3.10
CA ASN A 266 12.73 8.49 2.46
C ASN A 266 11.66 8.63 1.38
N SER A 267 11.93 8.04 0.21
CA SER A 267 11.11 8.13 -0.99
C SER A 267 9.94 7.13 -0.99
N VAL A 268 9.32 6.90 0.18
CA VAL A 268 8.11 6.07 0.33
C VAL A 268 6.98 6.66 -0.52
N CYS A 269 6.58 5.97 -1.59
CA CYS A 269 5.62 6.51 -2.56
C CYS A 269 4.21 6.67 -1.96
N GLY A 270 3.79 5.72 -1.12
CA GLY A 270 2.52 5.72 -0.40
C GLY A 270 2.59 6.38 0.97
N ARG A 271 3.56 7.28 1.22
CA ARG A 271 3.68 7.97 2.52
C ARG A 271 2.39 8.65 2.98
N HIS A 272 1.62 9.23 2.06
CA HIS A 272 0.36 9.91 2.39
C HIS A 272 -0.78 8.90 2.66
N PRO A 273 -1.03 7.87 1.84
CA PRO A 273 -1.92 6.76 2.22
C PRO A 273 -1.60 6.13 3.58
N ILE A 274 -0.30 5.87 3.87
CA ILE A 274 0.14 5.35 5.16
C ILE A 274 -0.14 6.37 6.27
N GLY A 275 0.24 7.64 6.07
CA GLY A 275 0.02 8.72 7.03
C GLY A 275 -1.46 8.92 7.38
N VAL A 276 -2.34 8.96 6.37
CA VAL A 276 -3.80 9.00 6.53
C VAL A 276 -4.29 7.84 7.39
N MET A 277 -3.87 6.62 7.07
CA MET A 277 -4.32 5.44 7.82
C MET A 277 -3.74 5.44 9.25
N MET A 278 -2.48 5.79 9.44
CA MET A 278 -1.89 5.93 10.77
C MET A 278 -2.63 6.98 11.62
N ALA A 279 -2.96 8.14 11.05
CA ALA A 279 -3.72 9.18 11.72
C ALA A 279 -5.14 8.71 12.09
N ALA A 280 -5.78 7.93 11.22
CA ALA A 280 -7.09 7.33 11.48
C ALA A 280 -7.03 6.32 12.62
N LEU A 281 -6.06 5.39 12.56
CA LEU A 281 -5.86 4.35 13.57
C LEU A 281 -5.46 4.94 14.93
N GLU A 282 -4.58 5.93 14.97
CA GLU A 282 -4.23 6.64 16.21
C GLU A 282 -5.43 7.32 16.86
N GLN A 283 -6.33 7.92 16.06
CA GLN A 283 -7.59 8.47 16.57
C GLN A 283 -8.53 7.35 17.06
N LEU A 284 -8.61 6.24 16.33
CA LEU A 284 -9.47 5.10 16.68
C LEU A 284 -9.09 4.50 18.04
N ARG A 285 -7.78 4.32 18.29
CA ARG A 285 -7.19 3.76 19.52
C ARG A 285 -7.42 4.60 20.78
N LYS A 286 -7.95 5.83 20.65
CA LYS A 286 -8.39 6.64 21.81
C LYS A 286 -9.66 6.08 22.46
N GLN A 287 -10.38 5.19 21.78
CA GLN A 287 -11.53 4.48 22.33
C GLN A 287 -11.06 3.20 23.04
N PRO A 288 -11.58 2.87 24.23
CA PRO A 288 -11.14 1.71 25.01
C PRO A 288 -11.22 0.37 24.26
N GLU A 289 -12.19 0.22 23.35
CA GLU A 289 -12.39 -1.01 22.57
C GLU A 289 -11.27 -1.29 21.54
N TYR A 290 -10.45 -0.29 21.22
CA TYR A 290 -9.34 -0.38 20.28
C TYR A 290 -7.96 -0.17 20.92
N GLU A 291 -7.86 -0.15 22.26
CA GLU A 291 -6.60 0.16 22.97
C GLU A 291 -5.43 -0.75 22.53
N ASP A 292 -5.70 -2.06 22.41
CA ASP A 292 -4.73 -3.08 21.98
C ASP A 292 -4.78 -3.39 20.47
N LYS A 293 -5.57 -2.64 19.70
CA LYS A 293 -5.78 -2.84 18.26
C LYS A 293 -5.21 -1.66 17.45
N GLY A 294 -5.32 -1.71 16.12
CA GLY A 294 -4.99 -0.59 15.24
C GLY A 294 -3.50 -0.21 15.17
N ARG A 295 -2.60 -1.11 15.57
CA ARG A 295 -1.16 -0.97 15.33
C ARG A 295 -0.76 -1.89 14.17
N PHE A 296 0.05 -1.37 13.27
CA PHE A 296 0.62 -2.18 12.20
C PHE A 296 1.67 -3.13 12.75
N ARG A 297 1.74 -4.30 12.11
CA ARG A 297 2.78 -5.31 12.31
C ARG A 297 3.42 -5.60 10.97
N ILE A 298 4.73 -5.44 10.86
CA ILE A 298 5.47 -5.76 9.64
C ILE A 298 5.57 -7.28 9.47
N LEU A 299 5.26 -7.76 8.28
CA LEU A 299 5.29 -9.17 7.91
C LEU A 299 6.52 -9.51 7.10
N LYS A 300 6.85 -8.63 6.15
CA LYS A 300 7.88 -8.89 5.16
C LYS A 300 8.49 -7.58 4.70
N TYR A 301 9.81 -7.61 4.55
CA TYR A 301 10.60 -6.59 3.87
C TYR A 301 11.41 -7.27 2.76
N ASP A 302 11.35 -6.71 1.56
CA ASP A 302 12.09 -7.15 0.37
C ASP A 302 12.64 -5.95 -0.40
N ARG A 303 13.58 -6.22 -1.30
CA ARG A 303 14.15 -5.23 -2.22
C ARG A 303 14.25 -5.83 -3.62
N SER A 304 14.07 -5.02 -4.66
CA SER A 304 14.23 -5.46 -6.05
C SER A 304 15.62 -6.04 -6.35
N ASN A 305 16.65 -5.53 -5.69
CA ASN A 305 18.05 -5.94 -5.79
C ASN A 305 18.86 -5.32 -4.64
N LEU A 306 20.09 -5.79 -4.46
CA LEU A 306 21.05 -5.22 -3.50
C LEU A 306 21.99 -4.26 -4.24
N VAL A 307 21.76 -2.96 -4.06
CA VAL A 307 22.61 -1.88 -4.60
C VAL A 307 24.02 -1.98 -4.03
N ASP A 308 25.02 -1.91 -4.91
CA ASP A 308 26.44 -1.95 -4.53
C ASP A 308 27.21 -0.72 -5.01
N ILE A 309 26.85 -0.15 -6.16
CA ILE A 309 27.50 1.06 -6.70
C ILE A 309 26.50 2.21 -6.92
N PRO A 310 26.95 3.48 -6.94
CA PRO A 310 26.04 4.64 -7.01
C PRO A 310 25.17 4.75 -8.25
N ASN A 311 25.56 4.05 -9.33
CA ASN A 311 24.81 4.02 -10.57
C ASN A 311 23.71 2.94 -10.62
N ASP A 312 23.64 2.05 -9.62
CA ASP A 312 22.53 1.09 -9.51
C ASP A 312 21.25 1.79 -9.04
N SER A 313 20.14 1.06 -9.02
CA SER A 313 18.89 1.52 -8.39
C SER A 313 18.16 0.34 -7.78
N SER A 314 17.32 0.59 -6.78
CA SER A 314 16.43 -0.41 -6.20
C SER A 314 15.15 0.22 -5.65
N VAL A 315 14.10 -0.60 -5.56
CA VAL A 315 12.88 -0.27 -4.84
C VAL A 315 12.68 -1.28 -3.71
N SER A 316 12.29 -0.80 -2.55
CA SER A 316 11.94 -1.61 -1.38
C SER A 316 10.45 -1.91 -1.31
N TYR A 317 10.10 -3.09 -0.79
CA TYR A 317 8.72 -3.58 -0.68
C TYR A 317 8.45 -4.01 0.75
N VAL A 318 7.31 -3.59 1.31
CA VAL A 318 6.88 -3.95 2.66
C VAL A 318 5.46 -4.46 2.63
N ALA A 319 5.24 -5.54 3.37
CA ALA A 319 3.92 -6.04 3.70
C ALA A 319 3.67 -5.87 5.19
N ALA A 320 2.51 -5.34 5.57
CA ALA A 320 2.11 -5.18 6.96
C ALA A 320 0.59 -5.38 7.10
N TYR A 321 0.14 -5.62 8.33
CA TYR A 321 -1.28 -5.69 8.66
C TYR A 321 -1.58 -5.02 10.00
N ALA A 322 -2.83 -4.61 10.21
CA ALA A 322 -3.35 -4.20 11.51
C ALA A 322 -4.69 -4.89 11.78
N VAL A 323 -4.88 -5.27 13.03
CA VAL A 323 -6.11 -5.87 13.56
C VAL A 323 -7.02 -4.77 14.09
N LEU A 324 -8.33 -4.86 13.82
CA LEU A 324 -9.35 -3.89 14.21
C LEU A 324 -10.59 -4.55 14.81
#